data_AF-A0A3M0XZ96-F1
#
_entry.id   AF-A0A3M0XZ96-F1
#
_cell.length_a   1.000
_cell.length_b   1.000
_cell.length_c   1.000
_cell.angle_alpha   90.00
_cell.angle_beta   90.00
_cell.angle_gamma   90.00
#
_symmetry.space_group_name_H-M   'P 1'
#
loop_
_entity.id
_entity.type
_entity.pdbx_description
1 polymer ?
#
loop_
_entity_poly.entity_id
_entity_poly.type
_entity_poly.pdbx_seq_one_letter_code
_entity_poly.pdbx_strand_id
1 'polypeptide(L)'
;MPIDDPPSGWAEIPQKEGEIPMRPVNISRSRMVGAYLVCALAVFGAPRAVHADYHAANPCTANPCAANPCAANPCAANPCAANPCAPAPAAELSDAQAAAIYEDIAAELRAGYAKSDHPVTTAYFKWKRYNKTPYVSATHGGRYVNNFANDTAKAYGRFEKAGVMPAGSIVVKDSFRVAPANPCAANPCAASGKAQPGPLFIMEKMQAGFSPETGDWRYTMIMPNGAVFGETKGRNADKVRFCAECHGGSEYDSLFFLPEEYR
;
A
#
# COMPACT_ATOMS: atom_id res chain seq x y z
N MET A 1 -21.34 46.60 -40.81
CA MET A 1 -20.62 47.20 -39.68
C MET A 1 -20.03 46.04 -38.89
N PRO A 2 -18.72 45.76 -39.02
CA PRO A 2 -18.02 44.87 -38.11
C PRO A 2 -17.63 45.67 -36.85
N ILE A 3 -17.76 45.05 -35.68
CA ILE A 3 -17.11 45.54 -34.46
C ILE A 3 -16.18 44.41 -34.03
N ASP A 4 -14.90 44.62 -34.31
CA ASP A 4 -13.78 43.80 -33.86
C ASP A 4 -13.39 44.16 -32.40
N ASP A 5 -12.89 43.13 -31.73
CA ASP A 5 -12.03 43.04 -30.54
C ASP A 5 -12.52 43.36 -29.11
N PRO A 6 -12.28 42.43 -28.16
CA PRO A 6 -11.91 42.73 -26.78
C PRO A 6 -10.40 42.50 -26.50
N PRO A 7 -9.86 43.07 -25.41
CA PRO A 7 -8.51 43.62 -25.37
C PRO A 7 -7.40 42.65 -24.93
N SER A 8 -6.20 42.92 -25.43
CA SER A 8 -4.92 42.38 -24.99
C SER A 8 -4.58 42.82 -23.56
N GLY A 9 -4.58 41.86 -22.65
CA GLY A 9 -4.15 42.04 -21.26
C GLY A 9 -3.24 40.90 -20.82
N TRP A 10 -1.96 40.94 -21.23
CA TRP A 10 -0.90 40.16 -20.63
C TRP A 10 0.20 41.11 -20.16
N ALA A 11 0.14 41.47 -18.89
CA ALA A 11 1.28 42.04 -18.20
C ALA A 11 2.28 40.91 -17.92
N GLU A 12 3.48 41.06 -18.48
CA GLU A 12 4.65 40.21 -18.25
C GLU A 12 5.00 40.17 -16.76
N ILE A 13 5.09 38.97 -16.18
CA ILE A 13 5.65 38.75 -14.85
C ILE A 13 7.12 38.34 -15.04
N PRO A 14 8.11 39.11 -14.53
CA PRO A 14 9.51 38.76 -14.71
C PRO A 14 9.89 37.60 -13.79
N GLN A 15 10.48 36.55 -14.39
CA GLN A 15 11.16 35.48 -13.68
C GLN A 15 12.41 36.05 -12.99
N LYS A 16 12.48 35.96 -11.65
CA LYS A 16 13.71 36.14 -10.90
C LYS A 16 14.22 34.77 -10.46
N GLU A 17 15.29 34.34 -11.12
CA GLU A 17 16.17 33.29 -10.66
C GLU A 17 16.91 33.78 -9.40
N GLY A 18 16.88 32.97 -8.34
CA GLY A 18 17.57 33.22 -7.09
C GLY A 18 18.23 31.95 -6.61
N GLU A 19 19.52 31.80 -6.94
CA GLU A 19 20.40 30.74 -6.46
C GLU A 19 20.59 30.85 -4.94
N ILE A 20 20.43 29.73 -4.23
CA ILE A 20 20.73 29.60 -2.80
C ILE A 20 22.05 28.84 -2.66
N PRO A 21 23.13 29.43 -2.10
CA PRO A 21 24.42 28.75 -1.98
C PRO A 21 24.45 27.77 -0.78
N MET A 22 24.78 26.51 -1.07
CA MET A 22 25.08 25.47 -0.10
C MET A 22 26.46 25.71 0.55
N ARG A 23 26.51 25.79 1.89
CA ARG A 23 27.76 25.83 2.67
C ARG A 23 28.18 24.40 3.07
N PRO A 24 29.46 24.02 2.93
CA PRO A 24 29.94 22.70 3.35
C PRO A 24 30.19 22.65 4.87
N VAL A 25 29.71 21.58 5.51
CA VAL A 25 30.02 21.23 6.90
C VAL A 25 31.25 20.32 6.92
N ASN A 26 32.28 20.77 7.62
CA ASN A 26 33.56 20.11 7.78
C ASN A 26 33.55 19.32 9.11
N ILE A 27 33.62 17.99 9.07
CA ILE A 27 33.75 17.15 10.28
C ILE A 27 35.19 16.64 10.38
N SER A 28 35.86 17.11 11.42
CA SER A 28 37.25 16.84 11.79
C SER A 28 37.50 15.37 12.14
N ARG A 29 38.60 14.81 11.59
CA ARG A 29 39.16 13.49 11.95
C ARG A 29 40.12 13.65 13.14
N SER A 30 39.79 13.01 14.27
CA SER A 30 40.74 12.81 15.38
C SER A 30 41.51 11.50 15.23
N ARG A 31 42.84 11.60 15.39
CA ARG A 31 43.83 10.51 15.42
C ARG A 31 44.09 10.04 16.85
N MET A 32 44.27 8.73 17.05
CA MET A 32 45.09 8.05 18.09
C MET A 32 45.30 6.61 17.55
N VAL A 33 46.46 6.19 17.02
CA VAL A 33 47.76 5.86 17.64
C VAL A 33 47.64 4.84 18.79
N GLY A 34 48.12 3.62 18.54
CA GLY A 34 48.35 2.56 19.52
C GLY A 34 48.91 1.32 18.81
N ALA A 35 50.20 1.05 19.00
CA ALA A 35 51.00 0.05 18.30
C ALA A 35 51.42 -1.12 19.21
N TYR A 36 51.96 -2.17 18.58
CA TYR A 36 52.71 -3.32 19.13
C TYR A 36 51.84 -4.43 19.77
N LEU A 37 52.15 -5.74 19.72
CA LEU A 37 53.36 -6.50 19.38
C LEU A 37 52.97 -7.95 18.97
N VAL A 38 53.89 -8.63 18.28
CA VAL A 38 53.84 -9.98 17.70
C VAL A 38 54.30 -11.08 18.70
N CYS A 39 53.72 -12.29 18.63
CA CYS A 39 54.36 -13.62 18.86
C CYS A 39 53.28 -14.73 18.72
N ALA A 40 53.20 -15.56 17.69
CA ALA A 40 54.07 -16.65 17.21
C ALA A 40 53.86 -18.03 17.92
N LEU A 41 53.42 -19.01 17.11
CA LEU A 41 53.67 -20.47 17.10
C LEU A 41 53.12 -21.32 18.28
N ALA A 42 52.10 -22.17 18.10
CA ALA A 42 52.07 -23.50 17.45
C ALA A 42 52.72 -24.64 18.26
N VAL A 43 51.98 -25.74 18.50
CA VAL A 43 52.35 -27.18 18.23
C VAL A 43 51.50 -28.17 19.07
N PHE A 44 50.73 -29.00 18.34
CA PHE A 44 50.41 -30.44 18.44
C PHE A 44 50.24 -31.21 19.79
N GLY A 45 49.20 -32.07 19.81
CA GLY A 45 49.32 -33.47 20.31
C GLY A 45 48.22 -33.99 21.25
N ALA A 46 47.30 -34.84 20.74
CA ALA A 46 46.45 -35.77 21.50
C ALA A 46 47.16 -37.16 21.63
N PRO A 47 46.57 -38.33 22.08
CA PRO A 47 45.26 -38.65 22.70
C PRO A 47 45.30 -39.76 23.82
N ARG A 48 44.11 -40.32 24.16
CA ARG A 48 43.74 -41.61 24.86
C ARG A 48 43.75 -41.61 26.41
N ALA A 49 42.61 -41.76 27.11
CA ALA A 49 41.64 -42.87 27.25
C ALA A 49 42.19 -44.10 27.99
N VAL A 50 41.65 -44.46 29.18
CA VAL A 50 41.07 -45.76 29.59
C VAL A 50 40.41 -45.63 31.00
N HIS A 51 39.17 -46.10 31.17
CA HIS A 51 38.71 -47.11 32.16
C HIS A 51 37.22 -47.01 32.46
N ALA A 52 36.52 -48.10 32.12
CA ALA A 52 35.18 -48.43 32.57
C ALA A 52 35.28 -49.19 33.90
N ASP A 53 34.33 -48.97 34.81
CA ASP A 53 33.27 -49.93 35.13
C ASP A 53 32.64 -49.69 36.54
N TYR A 54 31.36 -50.10 36.62
CA TYR A 54 30.57 -50.47 37.79
C TYR A 54 29.95 -49.37 38.69
N HIS A 55 28.65 -49.10 38.50
CA HIS A 55 27.56 -49.59 39.39
C HIS A 55 26.30 -48.71 39.33
N ALA A 56 25.15 -49.40 39.29
CA ALA A 56 23.81 -49.00 39.73
C ALA A 56 23.09 -47.89 38.94
N ALA A 57 22.07 -48.32 38.20
CA ALA A 57 20.98 -47.46 37.76
C ALA A 57 20.30 -46.81 38.99
N ASN A 58 20.53 -45.51 39.16
CA ASN A 58 19.78 -44.67 40.10
C ASN A 58 18.61 -44.01 39.34
N PRO A 59 17.35 -44.22 39.74
CA PRO A 59 16.18 -43.68 39.04
C PRO A 59 16.04 -42.14 39.12
N CYS A 60 17.02 -41.44 39.70
CA CYS A 60 17.05 -39.97 39.80
C CYS A 60 17.97 -39.27 38.77
N THR A 61 18.39 -39.93 37.69
CA THR A 61 19.22 -39.30 36.64
C THR A 61 18.44 -38.61 35.53
N ALA A 62 17.10 -38.73 35.49
CA ALA A 62 16.28 -37.89 34.64
C ALA A 62 16.08 -36.53 35.31
N ASN A 63 17.02 -35.60 35.12
CA ASN A 63 16.74 -34.18 35.35
C ASN A 63 15.94 -33.66 34.15
N PRO A 64 14.64 -33.34 34.28
CA PRO A 64 13.87 -32.77 33.18
C PRO A 64 14.42 -31.39 32.74
N CYS A 65 15.35 -30.80 33.48
CA CYS A 65 16.03 -29.55 33.14
C CYS A 65 17.28 -29.73 32.25
N ALA A 66 17.69 -30.95 31.90
CA ALA A 66 18.73 -31.16 30.88
C ALA A 66 18.18 -30.96 29.44
N ALA A 67 16.86 -31.04 29.27
CA ALA A 67 16.19 -30.53 28.10
C ALA A 67 15.96 -29.02 28.31
N ASN A 68 16.98 -28.21 28.01
CA ASN A 68 16.79 -26.76 27.93
C ASN A 68 15.95 -26.46 26.68
N PRO A 69 14.66 -26.07 26.80
CA PRO A 69 13.87 -25.72 25.62
C PRO A 69 14.41 -24.45 24.95
N CYS A 70 15.26 -23.68 25.63
CA CYS A 70 15.92 -22.49 25.11
C CYS A 70 17.21 -22.80 24.30
N ALA A 71 17.69 -24.05 24.27
CA ALA A 71 18.75 -24.44 23.32
C ALA A 71 18.20 -24.57 21.89
N ALA A 72 16.90 -24.88 21.76
CA ALA A 72 16.16 -24.64 20.54
C ALA A 72 15.73 -23.17 20.51
N ASN A 73 16.65 -22.26 20.15
CA ASN A 73 16.29 -20.88 19.89
C ASN A 73 15.42 -20.85 18.62
N PRO A 74 14.09 -20.63 18.69
CA PRO A 74 13.26 -20.55 17.50
C PRO A 74 13.61 -19.30 16.67
N CYS A 75 14.36 -18.34 17.25
CA CYS A 75 14.89 -17.17 16.56
C CYS A 75 16.20 -17.44 15.80
N ALA A 76 16.80 -18.64 15.89
CA ALA A 76 17.91 -19.02 15.00
C ALA A 76 17.41 -19.31 13.57
N ALA A 77 16.14 -19.70 13.43
CA ALA A 77 15.43 -19.64 12.16
C ALA A 77 15.01 -18.17 11.94
N ASN A 78 15.89 -17.37 11.33
CA ASN A 78 15.62 -15.99 10.98
C ASN A 78 14.46 -15.91 9.97
N PRO A 79 13.22 -15.58 10.36
CA PRO A 79 12.13 -15.41 9.40
C PRO A 79 12.28 -14.09 8.63
N CYS A 80 13.19 -13.21 9.06
CA CYS A 80 13.53 -11.94 8.42
C CYS A 80 14.52 -12.10 7.26
N ALA A 81 14.83 -13.33 6.83
CA ALA A 81 15.40 -13.57 5.50
C ALA A 81 14.40 -13.22 4.38
N ALA A 82 13.11 -13.10 4.70
CA ALA A 82 12.12 -12.46 3.83
C ALA A 82 12.16 -10.94 4.03
N ASN A 83 12.48 -10.22 2.96
CA ASN A 83 12.61 -8.77 2.87
C ASN A 83 11.47 -8.02 3.61
N PRO A 84 11.73 -7.29 4.72
CA PRO A 84 10.71 -6.59 5.51
C PRO A 84 10.15 -5.33 4.82
N CYS A 85 10.64 -5.01 3.62
CA CYS A 85 10.17 -3.89 2.79
C CYS A 85 9.13 -4.29 1.73
N ALA A 86 8.68 -5.55 1.70
CA ALA A 86 7.49 -5.91 0.95
C ALA A 86 6.25 -5.35 1.69
N PRO A 87 5.26 -4.77 1.00
CA PRO A 87 4.02 -4.39 1.66
C PRO A 87 3.42 -5.65 2.30
N ALA A 88 3.26 -5.64 3.62
CA ALA A 88 2.66 -6.75 4.33
C ALA A 88 1.27 -7.04 3.72
N PRO A 89 0.90 -8.32 3.56
CA PRO A 89 -0.44 -8.68 3.14
C PRO A 89 -1.45 -8.07 4.13
N ALA A 90 -2.62 -7.67 3.63
CA ALA A 90 -3.69 -7.27 4.54
C ALA A 90 -3.97 -8.40 5.54
N ALA A 91 -4.36 -8.02 6.77
CA ALA A 91 -4.86 -9.00 7.72
C ALA A 91 -5.99 -9.81 7.07
N GLU A 92 -6.00 -11.13 7.22
CA GLU A 92 -7.12 -11.97 6.78
C GLU A 92 -8.29 -11.75 7.73
N LEU A 93 -9.29 -11.01 7.26
CA LEU A 93 -10.54 -10.75 7.97
C LEU A 93 -11.65 -11.62 7.39
N SER A 94 -12.56 -12.09 8.24
CA SER A 94 -13.87 -12.56 7.77
C SER A 94 -14.68 -11.39 7.16
N ASP A 95 -15.64 -11.72 6.31
CA ASP A 95 -16.53 -10.74 5.68
C ASP A 95 -17.24 -9.84 6.69
N ALA A 96 -17.67 -10.40 7.82
CA ALA A 96 -18.33 -9.64 8.89
C ALA A 96 -17.37 -8.66 9.58
N GLN A 97 -16.12 -9.07 9.81
CA GLN A 97 -15.09 -8.19 10.37
C GLN A 97 -14.72 -7.07 9.39
N ALA A 98 -14.55 -7.38 8.10
CA ALA A 98 -14.26 -6.39 7.07
C ALA A 98 -15.40 -5.35 6.95
N ALA A 99 -16.65 -5.81 6.96
CA ALA A 99 -17.81 -4.93 6.95
C ALA A 99 -17.86 -4.02 8.19
N ALA A 100 -17.72 -4.58 9.40
CA ALA A 100 -17.75 -3.80 10.64
C ALA A 100 -16.64 -2.73 10.67
N ILE A 101 -15.41 -3.11 10.30
CA ILE A 101 -14.29 -2.19 10.21
C ILE A 101 -14.56 -1.06 9.22
N TYR A 102 -15.13 -1.37 8.06
CA TYR A 102 -15.43 -0.34 7.06
C TYR A 102 -16.45 0.66 7.57
N GLU A 103 -17.54 0.20 8.21
CA GLU A 103 -18.54 1.10 8.78
C GLU A 103 -17.93 2.02 9.85
N ASP A 104 -17.00 1.53 10.66
CA ASP A 104 -16.28 2.32 11.67
C ASP A 104 -15.41 3.44 11.07
N ILE A 105 -14.73 3.18 9.94
CA ILE A 105 -13.81 4.15 9.32
C ILE A 105 -14.42 4.97 8.18
N ALA A 106 -15.65 4.66 7.75
CA ALA A 106 -16.25 5.27 6.57
C ALA A 106 -16.35 6.79 6.68
N ALA A 107 -16.65 7.32 7.88
CA ALA A 107 -16.70 8.76 8.12
C ALA A 107 -15.31 9.41 7.97
N GLU A 108 -14.25 8.77 8.47
CA GLU A 108 -12.86 9.24 8.37
C GLU A 108 -12.41 9.26 6.90
N LEU A 109 -12.67 8.19 6.15
CA LEU A 109 -12.39 8.12 4.71
C LEU A 109 -13.01 9.29 3.95
N ARG A 110 -14.33 9.48 4.12
CA ARG A 110 -15.09 10.54 3.44
C ARG A 110 -14.57 11.93 3.78
N ALA A 111 -14.33 12.20 5.07
CA ALA A 111 -13.80 13.48 5.53
C ALA A 111 -12.37 13.75 5.00
N GLY A 112 -11.56 12.70 4.88
CA GLY A 112 -10.23 12.75 4.29
C GLY A 112 -10.26 13.13 2.82
N TYR A 113 -11.04 12.40 2.01
CA TYR A 113 -11.14 12.62 0.57
C TYR A 113 -11.76 13.98 0.21
N ALA A 114 -12.72 14.46 0.99
CA ALA A 114 -13.40 15.74 0.76
C ALA A 114 -12.44 16.95 0.75
N LYS A 115 -11.23 16.83 1.31
CA LYS A 115 -10.19 17.87 1.29
C LYS A 115 -9.53 18.07 -0.09
N SER A 116 -9.85 17.23 -1.07
CA SER A 116 -9.28 17.30 -2.42
C SER A 116 -9.97 18.31 -3.34
N ASP A 117 -11.14 18.83 -2.94
CA ASP A 117 -12.07 19.61 -3.76
C ASP A 117 -12.58 18.90 -5.03
N HIS A 118 -12.21 17.62 -5.25
CA HIS A 118 -12.68 16.86 -6.40
C HIS A 118 -14.16 16.48 -6.18
N PRO A 119 -15.08 16.80 -7.11
CA PRO A 119 -16.54 16.73 -6.87
C PRO A 119 -17.04 15.34 -6.48
N VAL A 120 -16.44 14.28 -7.04
CA VAL A 120 -16.74 12.89 -6.71
C VAL A 120 -16.57 12.59 -5.22
N THR A 121 -15.61 13.22 -4.52
CA THR A 121 -15.27 12.89 -3.13
C THR A 121 -16.37 13.22 -2.12
N THR A 122 -17.28 14.12 -2.48
CA THR A 122 -18.44 14.51 -1.64
C THR A 122 -19.74 13.82 -2.05
N ALA A 123 -19.72 13.04 -3.14
CA ALA A 123 -20.90 12.43 -3.74
C ALA A 123 -20.88 10.90 -3.74
N TYR A 124 -19.71 10.27 -3.91
CA TYR A 124 -19.63 8.85 -4.26
C TYR A 124 -20.27 7.91 -3.23
N PHE A 125 -20.19 8.25 -1.95
CA PHE A 125 -20.73 7.43 -0.86
C PHE A 125 -22.26 7.41 -0.81
N LYS A 126 -22.94 8.21 -1.64
CA LYS A 126 -24.39 8.18 -1.84
C LYS A 126 -24.80 7.26 -3.00
N TRP A 127 -23.85 6.83 -3.82
CA TRP A 127 -24.11 5.96 -4.96
C TRP A 127 -24.23 4.50 -4.53
N LYS A 128 -24.69 3.65 -5.45
CA LYS A 128 -24.82 2.22 -5.19
C LYS A 128 -23.45 1.60 -4.94
N ARG A 129 -23.28 0.95 -3.78
CA ARG A 129 -22.20 0.00 -3.51
C ARG A 129 -22.54 -1.34 -4.17
N TYR A 130 -21.63 -1.85 -5.00
CA TYR A 130 -21.85 -3.08 -5.79
C TYR A 130 -21.27 -4.33 -5.15
N ASN A 131 -20.36 -4.20 -4.18
CA ASN A 131 -19.89 -5.32 -3.37
C ASN A 131 -20.75 -5.48 -2.10
N LYS A 132 -20.99 -6.73 -1.70
CA LYS A 132 -21.71 -7.08 -0.46
C LYS A 132 -20.90 -6.71 0.79
N THR A 133 -19.60 -7.02 0.79
CA THR A 133 -18.64 -6.71 1.85
C THR A 133 -17.31 -6.22 1.24
N PRO A 134 -16.48 -5.41 1.93
CA PRO A 134 -15.15 -5.07 1.42
C PRO A 134 -14.31 -6.32 1.14
N TYR A 135 -13.55 -6.30 0.05
CA TYR A 135 -12.74 -7.45 -0.38
C TYR A 135 -11.29 -7.04 -0.67
N VAL A 136 -10.36 -7.99 -0.55
CA VAL A 136 -8.95 -7.71 -0.83
C VAL A 136 -8.73 -7.62 -2.34
N SER A 137 -8.17 -6.50 -2.80
CA SER A 137 -7.75 -6.32 -4.17
C SER A 137 -6.22 -6.29 -4.27
N ALA A 138 -5.65 -7.37 -4.80
CA ALA A 138 -4.20 -7.47 -5.04
C ALA A 138 -3.68 -6.35 -5.95
N THR A 139 -4.44 -6.00 -6.99
CA THR A 139 -4.09 -4.95 -7.97
C THR A 139 -4.11 -3.54 -7.40
N HIS A 140 -4.70 -3.34 -6.21
CA HIS A 140 -4.70 -2.06 -5.50
C HIS A 140 -3.78 -2.11 -4.26
N GLY A 141 -2.77 -2.98 -4.32
CA GLY A 141 -1.75 -3.17 -3.30
C GLY A 141 -2.13 -4.14 -2.19
N GLY A 142 -3.15 -4.98 -2.37
CA GLY A 142 -3.65 -5.86 -1.31
C GLY A 142 -4.44 -5.11 -0.25
N ARG A 143 -5.22 -4.10 -0.66
CA ARG A 143 -6.12 -3.34 0.21
C ARG A 143 -7.51 -3.95 0.20
N TYR A 144 -8.25 -3.75 1.28
CA TYR A 144 -9.70 -3.92 1.23
C TYR A 144 -10.29 -2.78 0.41
N VAL A 145 -11.20 -3.09 -0.52
CA VAL A 145 -11.86 -2.11 -1.38
C VAL A 145 -13.38 -2.30 -1.39
N ASN A 146 -14.10 -1.21 -1.61
CA ASN A 146 -15.50 -1.23 -1.99
C ASN A 146 -15.67 -0.58 -3.36
N ASN A 147 -16.63 -1.05 -4.15
CA ASN A 147 -16.88 -0.55 -5.50
C ASN A 147 -18.21 0.20 -5.52
N PHE A 148 -18.16 1.46 -5.90
CA PHE A 148 -19.33 2.33 -6.08
C PHE A 148 -19.44 2.74 -7.53
N ALA A 149 -20.65 2.94 -8.04
CA ALA A 149 -20.84 3.54 -9.35
C ALA A 149 -22.07 4.46 -9.36
N ASN A 150 -21.96 5.59 -10.07
CA ASN A 150 -23.07 6.53 -10.22
C ASN A 150 -24.21 5.95 -11.08
N ASP A 151 -25.35 6.63 -11.13
CA ASP A 151 -26.52 6.15 -11.87
C ASP A 151 -26.27 6.01 -13.38
N THR A 152 -25.43 6.88 -13.96
CA THR A 152 -24.99 6.77 -15.36
C THR A 152 -24.24 5.46 -15.61
N ALA A 153 -23.44 5.01 -14.63
CA ALA A 153 -22.70 3.76 -14.64
C ALA A 153 -23.51 2.57 -14.10
N LYS A 154 -24.86 2.65 -13.97
CA LYS A 154 -25.66 1.58 -13.34
C LYS A 154 -25.47 0.19 -13.95
N ALA A 155 -25.09 0.14 -15.24
CA ALA A 155 -24.76 -1.07 -15.98
C ALA A 155 -23.56 -1.83 -15.38
N TYR A 156 -22.76 -1.22 -14.52
CA TYR A 156 -21.64 -1.85 -13.82
C TYR A 156 -22.06 -3.11 -13.06
N GLY A 157 -23.28 -3.14 -12.51
CA GLY A 157 -23.84 -4.32 -11.86
C GLY A 157 -24.30 -5.45 -12.77
N ARG A 158 -24.16 -5.29 -14.09
CA ARG A 158 -24.31 -6.38 -15.06
C ARG A 158 -22.98 -7.09 -15.33
N PHE A 159 -21.91 -6.65 -14.67
CA PHE A 159 -20.57 -7.23 -14.74
C PHE A 159 -20.09 -7.38 -16.19
N GLU A 160 -19.68 -8.56 -16.62
CA GLU A 160 -19.18 -8.84 -17.98
C GLU A 160 -20.22 -8.50 -19.07
N LYS A 161 -21.51 -8.34 -18.70
CA LYS A 161 -22.60 -7.89 -19.59
C LYS A 161 -22.88 -6.38 -19.50
N ALA A 162 -21.99 -5.59 -18.89
CA ALA A 162 -22.15 -4.15 -18.75
C ALA A 162 -22.17 -3.43 -20.10
N GLY A 163 -21.37 -3.92 -21.06
CA GLY A 163 -21.12 -3.26 -22.34
C GLY A 163 -20.27 -2.00 -22.17
N VAL A 164 -20.21 -1.16 -23.21
CA VAL A 164 -19.51 0.12 -23.16
C VAL A 164 -20.29 1.11 -22.28
N MET A 165 -19.59 1.73 -21.34
CA MET A 165 -20.17 2.73 -20.45
C MET A 165 -20.41 4.04 -21.20
N PRO A 166 -21.54 4.72 -20.97
CA PRO A 166 -21.77 6.05 -21.52
C PRO A 166 -20.85 7.09 -20.87
N ALA A 167 -20.52 8.15 -21.61
CA ALA A 167 -19.79 9.29 -21.04
C ALA A 167 -20.53 9.87 -19.82
N GLY A 168 -19.77 10.24 -18.78
CA GLY A 168 -20.29 10.61 -17.47
C GLY A 168 -20.50 9.42 -16.51
N SER A 169 -20.19 8.19 -16.94
CA SER A 169 -20.10 7.05 -16.03
C SER A 169 -18.92 7.21 -15.09
N ILE A 170 -19.15 7.03 -13.79
CA ILE A 170 -18.10 7.11 -12.77
C ILE A 170 -18.13 5.85 -11.94
N VAL A 171 -16.99 5.17 -11.84
CA VAL A 171 -16.75 4.02 -10.97
C VAL A 171 -15.67 4.41 -9.96
N VAL A 172 -15.92 4.13 -8.68
CA VAL A 172 -15.06 4.53 -7.58
C VAL A 172 -14.71 3.32 -6.73
N LYS A 173 -13.45 3.26 -6.29
CA LYS A 173 -13.03 2.35 -5.23
C LYS A 173 -12.49 3.12 -4.05
N ASP A 174 -13.21 3.13 -2.93
CA ASP A 174 -12.56 3.49 -1.67
C ASP A 174 -11.79 2.28 -1.14
N SER A 175 -10.77 2.55 -0.32
CA SER A 175 -9.93 1.48 0.18
C SER A 175 -9.46 1.73 1.59
N PHE A 176 -9.09 0.65 2.27
CA PHE A 176 -8.41 0.68 3.56
C PHE A 176 -7.46 -0.51 3.69
N ARG A 177 -6.57 -0.44 4.68
CA ARG A 177 -5.79 -1.60 5.14
C ARG A 177 -6.09 -1.86 6.58
N VAL A 178 -5.92 -3.11 7.00
CA VAL A 178 -5.77 -3.44 8.40
C VAL A 178 -4.34 -3.94 8.55
N ALA A 179 -3.58 -3.28 9.43
CA ALA A 179 -2.25 -3.75 9.76
C ALA A 179 -2.38 -5.16 10.35
N PRO A 180 -1.61 -6.14 9.88
CA PRO A 180 -1.61 -7.47 10.50
C PRO A 180 -1.36 -7.32 11.98
N ALA A 181 -2.05 -8.12 12.79
CA ALA A 181 -1.72 -8.19 14.20
C ALA A 181 -0.26 -8.65 14.30
N ASN A 182 0.66 -7.82 14.78
CA ASN A 182 2.05 -8.23 14.92
C ASN A 182 2.14 -9.20 16.11
N PRO A 183 2.41 -10.51 15.89
CA PRO A 183 2.55 -11.46 17.00
C PRO A 183 3.84 -11.23 17.81
N CYS A 184 4.75 -10.38 17.33
CA CYS A 184 6.05 -10.07 17.92
C CYS A 184 6.22 -8.58 18.28
N ALA A 185 5.14 -7.81 18.45
CA ALA A 185 5.26 -6.41 18.84
C ALA A 185 5.77 -6.28 20.29
N ALA A 186 7.09 -6.25 20.46
CA ALA A 186 7.75 -5.80 21.69
C ALA A 186 7.52 -4.29 21.95
N ASN A 187 6.81 -3.58 21.07
CA ASN A 187 6.38 -2.20 21.26
C ASN A 187 4.83 -2.12 21.18
N PRO A 188 4.14 -1.88 22.31
CA PRO A 188 2.67 -1.82 22.37
C PRO A 188 2.06 -0.61 21.63
N CYS A 189 2.86 0.27 21.01
CA CYS A 189 2.39 1.46 20.30
C CYS A 189 2.17 1.27 18.78
N ALA A 190 2.54 0.12 18.21
CA ALA A 190 2.09 -0.24 16.86
C ALA A 190 0.72 -0.90 16.98
N ALA A 191 -0.37 -0.16 16.76
CA ALA A 191 -1.73 -0.66 16.91
C ALA A 191 -2.05 -1.75 15.88
N SER A 192 -1.63 -2.99 16.18
CA SER A 192 -2.10 -4.22 15.56
C SER A 192 -3.62 -4.22 15.48
N GLY A 193 -4.18 -4.50 14.30
CA GLY A 193 -5.62 -4.57 14.11
C GLY A 193 -6.33 -3.22 13.91
N LYS A 194 -5.62 -2.09 13.90
CA LYS A 194 -6.25 -0.81 13.54
C LYS A 194 -6.37 -0.66 12.02
N ALA A 195 -7.56 -0.31 11.57
CA ALA A 195 -7.80 0.04 10.18
C ALA A 195 -7.16 1.40 9.84
N GLN A 196 -6.58 1.46 8.66
CA GLN A 196 -5.91 2.63 8.11
C GLN A 196 -6.61 3.03 6.81
N PRO A 197 -7.12 4.28 6.72
CA PRO A 197 -7.65 4.81 5.47
C PRO A 197 -6.66 4.65 4.31
N GLY A 198 -7.17 4.19 3.16
CA GLY A 198 -6.42 4.02 1.93
C GLY A 198 -6.71 5.14 0.92
N PRO A 199 -6.13 5.06 -0.29
CA PRO A 199 -6.48 5.96 -1.39
C PRO A 199 -7.90 5.70 -1.92
N LEU A 200 -8.51 6.74 -2.48
CA LEU A 200 -9.67 6.66 -3.35
C LEU A 200 -9.20 6.56 -4.81
N PHE A 201 -9.71 5.58 -5.53
CA PHE A 201 -9.47 5.39 -6.95
C PHE A 201 -10.74 5.75 -7.71
N ILE A 202 -10.64 6.64 -8.69
CA ILE A 202 -11.77 7.14 -9.48
C ILE A 202 -11.48 6.85 -10.94
N MET A 203 -12.47 6.28 -11.63
CA MET A 203 -12.50 6.11 -13.07
C MET A 203 -13.72 6.84 -13.64
N GLU A 204 -13.49 7.71 -14.62
CA GLU A 204 -14.55 8.49 -15.26
C GLU A 204 -14.52 8.30 -16.76
N LYS A 205 -15.64 7.86 -17.33
CA LYS A 205 -15.80 7.76 -18.79
C LYS A 205 -16.01 9.17 -19.33
N MET A 206 -15.04 9.65 -20.10
CA MET A 206 -15.07 10.99 -20.67
C MET A 206 -15.79 10.99 -22.02
N GLN A 207 -15.95 12.18 -22.60
CA GLN A 207 -16.47 12.31 -23.96
C GLN A 207 -15.52 11.65 -24.96
N ALA A 208 -16.08 11.16 -26.07
CA ALA A 208 -15.31 10.54 -27.14
C ALA A 208 -14.18 11.48 -27.62
N GLY A 209 -12.97 10.96 -27.75
CA GLY A 209 -11.80 11.75 -28.16
C GLY A 209 -10.96 12.27 -26.99
N PHE A 210 -11.40 12.09 -25.74
CA PHE A 210 -10.62 12.48 -24.57
C PHE A 210 -9.30 11.70 -24.47
N SER A 211 -9.32 10.39 -24.64
CA SER A 211 -8.14 9.52 -24.68
C SER A 211 -8.50 8.23 -25.42
N PRO A 212 -8.61 8.29 -26.77
CA PRO A 212 -9.04 7.15 -27.58
C PRO A 212 -8.21 5.88 -27.32
N GLU A 213 -6.91 6.06 -27.08
CA GLU A 213 -5.95 5.00 -26.77
C GLU A 213 -6.26 4.22 -25.49
N THR A 214 -7.01 4.81 -24.55
CA THR A 214 -7.39 4.18 -23.27
C THR A 214 -8.90 4.12 -23.10
N GLY A 215 -9.65 4.11 -24.21
CA GLY A 215 -11.10 4.02 -24.20
C GLY A 215 -11.79 5.23 -23.59
N ASP A 216 -11.19 6.41 -23.67
CA ASP A 216 -11.71 7.68 -23.12
C ASP A 216 -11.93 7.65 -21.60
N TRP A 217 -11.17 6.84 -20.86
CA TRP A 217 -11.23 6.81 -19.40
C TRP A 217 -10.23 7.78 -18.76
N ARG A 218 -10.71 8.58 -17.81
CA ARG A 218 -9.87 9.36 -16.89
C ARG A 218 -9.69 8.60 -15.58
N TYR A 219 -8.45 8.47 -15.15
CA TYR A 219 -8.08 7.89 -13.84
C TYR A 219 -7.61 8.99 -12.91
N THR A 220 -8.14 9.01 -11.69
CA THR A 220 -7.71 9.90 -10.61
C THR A 220 -7.48 9.09 -9.34
N MET A 221 -6.34 9.30 -8.68
CA MET A 221 -6.08 8.74 -7.35
C MET A 221 -5.95 9.86 -6.33
N ILE A 222 -6.72 9.76 -5.25
CA ILE A 222 -6.75 10.72 -4.14
C ILE A 222 -6.28 10.03 -2.88
N MET A 223 -5.28 10.59 -2.22
CA MET A 223 -4.75 10.07 -0.97
C MET A 223 -5.76 10.26 0.18
N PRO A 224 -5.67 9.48 1.28
CA PRO A 224 -6.63 9.58 2.38
C PRO A 224 -6.67 10.95 3.07
N ASN A 225 -5.65 11.80 2.87
CA ASN A 225 -5.63 13.17 3.38
C ASN A 225 -6.21 14.20 2.38
N GLY A 226 -6.75 13.76 1.24
CA GLY A 226 -7.30 14.59 0.16
C GLY A 226 -6.27 15.05 -0.88
N ALA A 227 -4.99 14.73 -0.72
CA ALA A 227 -4.00 15.09 -1.74
C ALA A 227 -4.26 14.32 -3.04
N VAL A 228 -4.44 15.01 -4.16
CA VAL A 228 -4.51 14.39 -5.48
C VAL A 228 -3.12 13.84 -5.84
N PHE A 229 -2.99 12.52 -5.88
CA PHE A 229 -1.74 11.87 -6.25
C PHE A 229 -1.44 12.06 -7.73
N GLY A 230 -2.46 11.84 -8.57
CA GLY A 230 -2.43 12.15 -10.00
C GLY A 230 -3.78 11.99 -10.66
N GLU A 231 -3.92 12.61 -11.84
CA GLU A 231 -5.11 12.59 -12.69
C GLU A 231 -4.70 12.53 -14.16
N THR A 232 -5.37 11.69 -14.94
CA THR A 232 -5.12 11.53 -16.38
C THR A 232 -5.34 12.86 -17.11
N LYS A 233 -4.33 13.32 -17.87
CA LYS A 233 -4.28 14.64 -18.52
C LYS A 233 -4.46 15.82 -17.55
N GLY A 234 -4.24 15.60 -16.26
CA GLY A 234 -4.30 16.60 -15.21
C GLY A 234 -3.03 16.64 -14.37
N ARG A 235 -3.17 17.04 -13.10
CA ARG A 235 -2.05 17.13 -12.15
C ARG A 235 -1.35 15.77 -12.03
N ASN A 236 -0.02 15.75 -12.14
CA ASN A 236 0.79 14.54 -12.01
C ASN A 236 0.32 13.36 -12.89
N ALA A 237 -0.12 13.63 -14.13
CA ALA A 237 -0.68 12.61 -15.03
C ALA A 237 0.22 11.38 -15.22
N ASP A 238 1.54 11.55 -15.30
CA ASP A 238 2.49 10.45 -15.41
C ASP A 238 2.39 9.44 -14.26
N LYS A 239 2.01 9.90 -13.06
CA LYS A 239 1.87 9.04 -11.89
C LYS A 239 0.66 8.12 -11.95
N VAL A 240 -0.32 8.37 -12.82
CA VAL A 240 -1.50 7.52 -13.00
C VAL A 240 -1.57 6.88 -14.38
N ARG A 241 -0.53 7.05 -15.21
CA ARG A 241 -0.45 6.41 -16.54
C ARG A 241 -0.54 4.88 -16.43
N PHE A 242 0.09 4.30 -15.41
CA PHE A 242 0.03 2.86 -15.15
C PHE A 242 -1.40 2.35 -14.92
N CYS A 243 -2.32 3.20 -14.42
CA CYS A 243 -3.73 2.84 -14.25
C CYS A 243 -4.37 2.58 -15.62
N ALA A 244 -4.16 3.49 -16.56
CA ALA A 244 -4.71 3.40 -17.91
C ALA A 244 -4.08 2.25 -18.70
N GLU A 245 -2.77 2.03 -18.59
CA GLU A 245 -2.07 0.91 -19.22
C GLU A 245 -2.60 -0.45 -18.73
N CYS A 246 -2.79 -0.61 -17.41
CA CYS A 246 -3.32 -1.84 -16.84
C CYS A 246 -4.80 -2.05 -17.19
N HIS A 247 -5.61 -1.00 -17.11
CA HIS A 247 -7.04 -1.08 -17.41
C HIS A 247 -7.33 -1.20 -18.91
N GLY A 248 -6.48 -0.67 -19.79
CA GLY A 248 -6.59 -0.84 -21.24
C GLY A 248 -6.51 -2.30 -21.69
N GLY A 249 -5.95 -3.19 -20.86
CA GLY A 249 -5.91 -4.63 -21.11
C GLY A 249 -7.22 -5.38 -20.79
N SER A 250 -8.25 -4.71 -20.27
CA SER A 250 -9.54 -5.36 -20.01
C SER A 250 -10.37 -5.52 -21.30
N GLU A 251 -11.04 -6.66 -21.42
CA GLU A 251 -12.01 -6.96 -22.48
C GLU A 251 -13.35 -6.22 -22.30
N TYR A 252 -13.57 -5.56 -21.15
CA TYR A 252 -14.86 -5.02 -20.73
C TYR A 252 -14.84 -3.49 -20.57
N ASP A 253 -14.53 -2.76 -21.64
CA ASP A 253 -14.48 -1.29 -21.64
C ASP A 253 -13.61 -0.73 -20.50
N SER A 254 -12.39 -1.27 -20.38
CA SER A 254 -11.43 -0.91 -19.34
C SER A 254 -11.86 -1.22 -17.90
N LEU A 255 -12.95 -1.97 -17.68
CA LEU A 255 -13.43 -2.32 -16.35
C LEU A 255 -12.91 -3.68 -15.89
N PHE A 256 -12.50 -3.76 -14.63
CA PHE A 256 -12.33 -5.02 -13.92
C PHE A 256 -13.39 -5.12 -12.84
N PHE A 257 -14.23 -6.16 -12.93
CA PHE A 257 -15.32 -6.40 -11.98
C PHE A 257 -14.81 -7.04 -10.70
N LEU A 258 -15.62 -6.92 -9.65
CA LEU A 258 -15.34 -7.57 -8.36
C LEU A 258 -15.44 -9.11 -8.49
N PRO A 259 -14.73 -9.86 -7.62
CA PRO A 259 -14.84 -11.32 -7.57
C PRO A 259 -16.28 -11.78 -7.34
N GLU A 260 -16.64 -12.94 -7.90
CA GLU A 260 -18.04 -13.43 -7.93
C GLU A 260 -18.65 -13.59 -6.54
N GLU A 261 -17.84 -14.03 -5.56
CA GLU A 261 -18.23 -14.23 -4.18
C GLU A 261 -18.70 -12.93 -3.48
N TYR A 262 -18.29 -11.76 -3.98
CA TYR A 262 -18.61 -10.46 -3.40
C TYR A 262 -19.71 -9.69 -4.15
N ARG A 263 -20.24 -10.22 -5.26
CA ARG A 263 -21.28 -9.62 -6.12
C ARG A 263 -22.67 -9.69 -5.51
#